data_AF-A0A7J5ENL7-F1
#
_entry.id   AF-A0A7J5ENL7-F1
#
_cell.length_a   1.000
_cell.length_b   1.000
_cell.length_c   1.000
_cell.angle_alpha   90.00
_cell.angle_beta   90.00
_cell.angle_gamma   90.00
#
_symmetry.space_group_name_H-M   'P 1'
#
loop_
_entity.id
_entity.type
_entity.pdbx_description
1 polymer ?
#
loop_
_entity_poly.entity_id
_entity_poly.type
_entity_poly.pdbx_seq_one_letter_code
_entity_poly.pdbx_strand_id
1 'polypeptide(L)'
;MTTELLIIDGSHGEGGGQILRSSLALALATGRPFRVVKIRAGRAKPGLLRQHLTAVKAAAEVSGADVTGAELGSRELTFIPGPVRAGSYTFPIGSAGLPCSAAVWTIGAS
;
A
#
# COMPACT_ATOMS: atom_id res chain seq x y z
N MET A 1 5.56 0.45 -23.07
CA MET A 1 5.99 1.46 -22.08
C MET A 1 6.71 0.71 -20.98
N THR A 2 8.01 0.97 -20.77
CA THR A 2 8.79 0.30 -19.72
C THR A 2 8.43 0.95 -18.39
N THR A 3 7.68 0.26 -17.55
CA THR A 3 7.27 0.81 -16.25
C THR A 3 8.47 0.81 -15.31
N GLU A 4 9.10 1.97 -15.12
CA GLU A 4 10.24 2.11 -14.21
C GLU A 4 9.83 1.85 -12.76
N LEU A 5 10.58 0.95 -12.10
CA LEU A 5 10.41 0.62 -10.70
C LEU A 5 10.95 1.75 -9.82
N LEU A 6 10.04 2.38 -9.06
CA LEU A 6 10.37 3.50 -8.19
C LEU A 6 10.91 2.99 -6.85
N ILE A 7 12.12 3.41 -6.45
CA ILE A 7 12.67 3.06 -5.13
C ILE A 7 12.38 4.18 -4.14
N ILE A 8 11.77 3.83 -3.01
CA ILE A 8 11.33 4.78 -1.97
C ILE A 8 12.04 4.44 -0.66
N ASP A 9 12.69 5.43 -0.05
CA ASP A 9 13.29 5.28 1.28
C ASP A 9 12.24 5.57 2.37
N GLY A 10 11.79 4.51 3.05
CA GLY A 10 10.82 4.55 4.14
C GLY A 10 11.38 4.96 5.50
N SER A 11 12.66 5.35 5.58
CA SER A 11 13.27 5.94 6.77
C SER A 11 12.98 7.44 6.91
N HIS A 12 12.60 8.10 5.82
CA HIS A 12 12.25 9.52 5.81
C HIS A 12 10.80 9.78 6.27
N GLY A 13 10.56 10.97 6.83
CA GLY A 13 9.25 11.41 7.33
C GLY A 13 8.82 10.82 8.67
N GLU A 14 7.51 10.72 8.88
CA GLU A 14 6.83 10.26 10.12
C GLU A 14 7.06 8.78 10.50
N GLY A 15 8.04 8.09 9.93
CA GLY A 15 8.28 6.67 10.16
C GLY A 15 7.47 5.75 9.25
N GLY A 16 7.64 5.93 7.93
CA GLY A 16 7.28 4.97 6.87
C GLY A 16 5.80 4.68 6.60
N GLY A 17 4.92 4.76 7.60
CA GLY A 17 3.53 4.32 7.50
C GLY A 17 2.63 5.22 6.64
N GLN A 18 2.88 6.53 6.61
CA GLN A 18 2.18 7.44 5.68
C GLN A 18 2.71 7.28 4.25
N ILE A 19 4.04 7.22 4.09
CA ILE A 19 4.68 7.02 2.78
C ILE A 19 4.13 5.76 2.12
N LEU A 20 4.06 4.64 2.84
CA LEU A 20 3.55 3.38 2.30
C LEU A 20 2.13 3.49 1.74
N ARG A 21 1.23 4.18 2.46
CA ARG A 21 -0.17 4.35 2.03
C ARG A 21 -0.28 5.23 0.79
N SER A 22 0.44 6.35 0.77
CA SER A 22 0.46 7.25 -0.39
C SER A 22 1.10 6.58 -1.61
N SER A 23 2.18 5.83 -1.42
CA SER A 23 2.83 5.06 -2.49
C SER A 23 1.91 4.00 -3.07
N LEU A 24 1.17 3.25 -2.23
CA LEU A 24 0.16 2.29 -2.71
C LEU A 24 -0.93 2.99 -3.54
N ALA A 25 -1.49 4.09 -3.04
CA ALA A 25 -2.54 4.82 -3.76
C ALA A 25 -2.03 5.36 -5.11
N LEU A 26 -0.83 5.93 -5.14
CA LEU A 26 -0.20 6.43 -6.37
C LEU A 26 0.15 5.29 -7.34
N ALA A 27 0.64 4.16 -6.84
CA ALA A 27 0.96 3.00 -7.66
C ALA A 27 -0.29 2.42 -8.33
N LEU A 28 -1.41 2.35 -7.60
CA LEU A 28 -2.71 1.99 -8.17
C LEU A 28 -3.16 3.02 -9.21
N ALA A 29 -3.12 4.32 -8.89
CA ALA A 29 -3.58 5.36 -9.81
C ALA A 29 -2.72 5.50 -11.09
N THR A 30 -1.41 5.26 -10.99
CA THR A 30 -0.46 5.44 -12.10
C THR A 30 -0.06 4.14 -12.79
N GLY A 31 -0.40 2.98 -12.21
CA GLY A 31 0.05 1.67 -12.67
C GLY A 31 1.56 1.46 -12.55
N ARG A 32 2.26 2.23 -11.70
CA ARG A 32 3.73 2.19 -11.58
C ARG A 32 4.18 1.27 -10.44
N PRO A 33 5.11 0.32 -10.69
CA PRO A 33 5.69 -0.49 -9.63
C PRO A 33 6.59 0.35 -8.74
N PHE A 34 6.63 -0.01 -7.45
CA PHE A 34 7.51 0.61 -6.49
C PHE A 34 8.09 -0.40 -5.51
N ARG A 35 9.27 -0.07 -4.98
CA ARG A 35 9.93 -0.78 -3.89
C ARG A 35 10.22 0.18 -2.76
N VAL A 36 9.69 -0.10 -1.57
CA VAL A 36 10.04 0.63 -0.35
C VAL A 36 11.16 -0.12 0.35
N VAL A 37 12.20 0.61 0.76
CA VAL A 37 13.30 0.10 1.59
C VAL A 37 13.31 0.83 2.94
N LYS A 38 13.97 0.25 3.95
CA LYS A 38 14.13 0.83 5.30
C LYS A 38 12.80 1.19 5.98
N ILE A 39 11.77 0.37 5.81
CA ILE A 39 10.45 0.61 6.41
C ILE A 39 10.59 0.72 7.93
N ARG A 40 10.29 1.91 8.48
CA ARG A 40 10.29 2.18 9.93
C ARG A 40 11.64 1.95 10.61
N ALA A 41 12.75 2.13 9.89
CA ALA A 41 14.09 1.91 10.43
C ALA A 41 14.42 2.73 11.70
N GLY A 42 13.84 3.94 11.84
CA GLY A 42 14.05 4.82 13.00
C GLY A 42 13.05 4.67 14.16
N ARG A 43 12.16 3.66 14.16
CA ARG A 43 11.12 3.46 15.19
C ARG A 43 11.47 2.27 16.09
N ALA A 44 11.01 2.31 17.35
CA ALA A 44 11.19 1.25 18.34
C ALA A 44 10.74 -0.16 17.88
N LYS A 45 9.75 -0.23 16.98
CA LYS A 45 9.37 -1.46 16.28
C LYS A 45 9.64 -1.26 14.79
N PRO A 46 10.78 -1.70 14.23
CA PRO A 46 11.07 -1.53 12.82
C PRO A 46 10.21 -2.45 11.94
N GLY A 47 10.12 -2.13 10.65
CA GLY A 47 9.43 -2.93 9.64
C GLY A 47 7.90 -2.77 9.58
N LEU A 48 7.31 -3.60 8.72
CA LEU A 48 5.89 -3.69 8.44
C LEU A 48 5.09 -4.15 9.67
N LEU A 49 3.97 -3.49 9.92
CA LEU A 49 3.02 -3.84 10.98
C LEU A 49 1.75 -4.42 10.36
N ARG A 50 0.91 -5.05 11.18
CA ARG A 50 -0.38 -5.62 10.75
C ARG A 50 -1.23 -4.64 9.94
N GLN A 51 -1.32 -3.38 10.36
CA GLN A 51 -2.05 -2.33 9.63
C GLN A 51 -1.52 -2.06 8.21
N HIS A 52 -0.20 -2.11 8.03
CA HIS A 52 0.43 -1.92 6.72
C HIS A 52 0.18 -3.13 5.83
N LEU A 53 0.28 -4.33 6.40
CA LEU A 53 0.00 -5.58 5.69
C LEU A 53 -1.44 -5.62 5.18
N THR A 54 -2.42 -5.20 5.99
CA THR A 54 -3.81 -5.14 5.56
C THR A 54 -4.00 -4.20 4.36
N ALA A 55 -3.38 -3.01 4.40
CA ALA A 55 -3.47 -2.06 3.29
C ALA A 55 -2.81 -2.59 2.01
N VAL A 56 -1.65 -3.23 2.12
CA VAL A 56 -0.94 -3.84 0.98
C VAL A 56 -1.76 -4.98 0.38
N LYS A 57 -2.34 -5.86 1.21
CA LYS A 57 -3.21 -6.96 0.75
C LYS A 57 -4.45 -6.44 0.04
N ALA A 58 -5.09 -5.41 0.59
CA ALA A 58 -6.25 -4.77 -0.03
C ALA A 58 -5.91 -4.20 -1.41
N ALA A 59 -4.79 -3.48 -1.52
CA ALA A 59 -4.32 -2.94 -2.80
C ALA A 59 -3.96 -4.04 -3.82
N ALA A 60 -3.38 -5.14 -3.34
CA ALA A 60 -3.05 -6.29 -4.18
C ALA A 60 -4.31 -6.98 -4.72
N GLU A 61 -5.34 -7.13 -3.89
CA GLU A 61 -6.62 -7.70 -4.30
C GLU A 61 -7.36 -6.82 -5.31
N VAL A 62 -7.27 -5.49 -5.16
CA VAL A 62 -7.88 -4.51 -6.09
C VAL A 62 -7.26 -4.55 -7.48
N SER A 63 -5.94 -4.68 -7.57
CA SER A 63 -5.21 -4.55 -8.84
C SER A 63 -4.66 -5.87 -9.37
N GLY A 64 -4.85 -6.98 -8.65
CA GLY A 64 -4.13 -8.22 -8.91
C GLY A 64 -2.61 -8.03 -8.84
N ALA A 65 -2.12 -7.15 -7.96
CA ALA A 65 -0.71 -6.81 -7.88
C ALA A 65 0.14 -7.97 -7.38
N ASP A 66 1.34 -8.08 -7.94
CA ASP A 66 2.37 -8.95 -7.37
C ASP A 66 3.07 -8.20 -6.23
N VAL A 67 3.18 -8.85 -5.08
CA VAL A 67 3.72 -8.24 -3.87
C VAL A 67 4.76 -9.16 -3.24
N THR A 68 5.97 -8.63 -3.06
CA THR A 68 7.09 -9.33 -2.43
C THR A 68 7.45 -8.64 -1.11
N GLY A 69 7.70 -9.42 -0.05
CA GLY A 69 8.11 -8.89 1.26
C GLY A 69 6.96 -8.35 2.12
N ALA A 70 5.71 -8.70 1.81
CA ALA A 70 4.52 -8.36 2.61
C ALA A 70 4.38 -9.26 3.85
N GLU A 71 5.38 -9.20 4.73
CA GLU A 71 5.44 -9.97 5.96
C GLU A 71 5.72 -9.07 7.18
N LEU A 72 5.30 -9.53 8.36
CA LEU A 72 5.41 -8.75 9.59
C LEU A 72 6.89 -8.54 9.94
N GLY A 73 7.28 -7.29 10.20
CA GLY A 73 8.67 -6.93 10.49
C GLY A 73 9.56 -6.80 9.26
N SER A 74 9.06 -7.06 8.05
CA SER A 74 9.83 -6.82 6.84
C SER A 74 10.19 -5.35 6.68
N ARG A 75 11.43 -5.12 6.27
CA ARG A 75 12.02 -3.79 6.05
C ARG A 75 11.98 -3.35 4.61
N GLU A 76 11.57 -4.25 3.73
CA GLU A 76 11.44 -4.01 2.31
C GLU A 76 10.13 -4.58 1.76
N LEU A 77 9.52 -3.84 0.85
CA LEU A 77 8.30 -4.25 0.18
C LEU A 77 8.41 -3.86 -1.28
N THR A 78 8.19 -4.82 -2.17
CA THR A 78 8.01 -4.56 -3.61
C THR A 78 6.55 -4.74 -3.95
N PHE A 79 5.97 -3.77 -4.63
CA PHE A 79 4.59 -3.78 -5.09
C PHE A 79 4.56 -3.49 -6.58
N ILE A 80 4.04 -4.45 -7.34
CA ILE A 80 3.94 -4.38 -8.80
C ILE A 80 2.44 -4.39 -9.12
N PRO A 81 1.83 -3.21 -9.34
CA PRO A 81 0.41 -3.13 -9.68
C PRO A 81 0.14 -3.87 -11.00
N GLY A 82 -0.90 -4.69 -11.01
CA GLY A 82 -1.50 -5.18 -12.25
C GLY A 82 -2.42 -4.14 -12.88
N PRO A 83 -3.08 -4.46 -14.00
CA PRO A 83 -4.10 -3.59 -14.58
C PRO A 83 -5.20 -3.35 -13.53
N VAL A 84 -5.37 -2.10 -13.10
CA VAL A 84 -6.40 -1.74 -12.13
C VAL A 84 -7.76 -2.05 -12.74
N ARG A 85 -8.42 -3.07 -12.19
CA ARG A 85 -9.78 -3.41 -12.57
C ARG A 85 -10.70 -2.44 -11.86
N ALA A 86 -11.37 -1.58 -12.61
CA ALA A 86 -12.46 -0.77 -12.08
C ALA A 86 -13.56 -1.70 -11.52
N GLY A 87 -13.91 -1.53 -10.24
CA GLY A 87 -14.84 -2.40 -9.53
C GLY A 87 -15.14 -1.87 -8.13
N SER A 88 -16.18 -2.42 -7.50
CA SER A 88 -16.60 -2.07 -6.14
C SER A 88 -15.80 -2.89 -5.13
N TYR A 89 -14.78 -2.29 -4.52
CA TYR A 89 -13.97 -2.97 -3.51
C TYR A 89 -14.44 -2.60 -2.10
N THR A 90 -14.94 -3.59 -1.35
CA THR A 90 -15.38 -3.42 0.04
C THR A 90 -14.35 -4.05 0.95
N PHE A 91 -13.56 -3.22 1.65
CA PHE A 91 -12.62 -3.70 2.67
C PHE A 91 -13.19 -3.44 4.06
N PRO A 92 -13.48 -4.49 4.86
CA PRO A 92 -13.86 -4.31 6.25
C PRO A 92 -12.64 -3.82 7.04
N ILE A 93 -12.63 -2.53 7.38
CA ILE A 93 -11.62 -1.98 8.28
C ILE A 93 -12.00 -2.35 9.71
N GLY A 94 -11.31 -3.35 10.26
CA GLY A 94 -11.44 -3.77 11.65
C GLY A 94 -11.16 -2.60 12.59
N SER A 95 -12.09 -2.41 13.52
CA SER A 95 -12.36 -1.20 14.28
C SER A 95 -11.25 -0.76 15.23
N ALA A 96 -10.97 0.55 15.23
CA ALA A 96 -10.65 1.29 16.44
C ALA A 96 -11.14 2.76 16.28
N GLY A 97 -12.34 3.02 16.79
CA GLY A 97 -12.79 4.37 17.15
C GLY A 97 -13.58 5.14 16.08
N LEU A 98 -14.89 5.25 16.34
CA LEU A 98 -15.87 6.20 15.82
C LEU A 98 -16.69 5.78 14.57
N PRO A 99 -18.04 5.90 14.62
CA PRO A 99 -18.93 5.49 13.56
C PRO A 99 -18.98 6.57 12.48
N CYS A 100 -18.29 6.35 11.37
CA CYS A 100 -18.61 7.03 10.13
C CYS A 100 -18.67 5.98 9.02
N SER A 101 -19.83 5.95 8.37
CA SER A 101 -20.31 4.97 7.40
C SER A 101 -19.32 4.65 6.29
N ALA A 102 -19.25 3.35 5.95
CA ALA A 102 -18.77 2.76 4.70
C ALA A 102 -18.11 3.74 3.70
N ALA A 103 -16.78 3.65 3.57
CA ALA A 103 -16.07 4.27 2.46
C ALA A 103 -16.32 3.44 1.19
N VAL A 104 -17.33 3.84 0.39
CA VAL A 104 -17.51 3.32 -0.96
C VAL A 104 -16.51 4.04 -1.87
N TRP A 105 -15.65 3.28 -2.54
CA TRP A 105 -14.77 3.82 -3.57
C TRP A 105 -15.36 3.50 -4.94
N THR A 106 -15.96 4.51 -5.58
CA THR A 106 -16.32 4.48 -7.01
C THR A 106 -15.21 5.15 -7.80
N ILE A 107 -14.44 4.36 -8.55
CA ILE A 107 -13.52 4.86 -9.57
C ILE A 107 -14.31 5.04 -10.87
N GLY A 108 -14.63 6.29 -11.22
CA GLY A 108 -15.22 6.65 -12.50
C GLY A 108 -14.15 6.71 -13.58
N ALA A 109 -14.34 5.98 -14.67
CA ALA A 109 -13.59 6.18 -15.90
C ALA A 109 -14.23 7.35 -16.67
N SER A 110 -13.43 8.32 -17.08
CA SER A 110 -13.77 9.28 -18.14
C SER A 110 -12.80 9.10 -19.30
#